data_AF-A0A925X6W0-F1
#
_entry.id   AF-A0A925X6W0-F1
#
_cell.length_a   1.000
_cell.length_b   1.000
_cell.length_c   1.000
_cell.angle_alpha   90.00
_cell.angle_beta   90.00
_cell.angle_gamma   90.00
#
_symmetry.space_group_name_H-M   'P 1'
#
loop_
_entity.id
_entity.type
_entity.pdbx_description
1 polymer ?
#
loop_
_entity_poly.entity_id
_entity_poly.type
_entity_poly.pdbx_seq_one_letter_code
_entity_poly.pdbx_strand_id
1 'polypeptide(L)'
;MESTENKNAKKKIENFDIAKVDETLQLATDLAKFIKENKLFHNIQGKEYVNVEGWQYAGSRLGIVPVVEELISIGGGDEVKYLSKVKLLNLRTDQIIGSGFAICSNKEQGKKFFQEYAVASMAQTRAIGKAYRNLLAWIIRAAGYEPTPAEEMDSMGFDSKNDLQTSTKNIAKTATLPQNTLQTEKPNVQLSPAQVSETVAEPAIENPANAKQKSQILLLLNNTVFTEDEKHKMIIQINKMDEEKAEKAIARLKKLIAERSNEKMAA
;
A
#
# COMPACT_ATOMS: atom_id res chain seq x y z
N MET A 1 38.93 18.38 -48.50
CA MET A 1 39.15 17.29 -47.53
C MET A 1 38.10 17.43 -46.46
N GLU A 2 37.17 16.49 -46.49
CA GLU A 2 36.00 16.33 -45.65
C GLU A 2 36.47 15.93 -44.24
N SER A 3 36.22 16.78 -43.26
CA SER A 3 36.54 16.50 -41.85
C SER A 3 35.25 16.31 -41.07
N THR A 4 34.76 15.06 -41.18
CA THR A 4 34.16 14.23 -40.12
C THR A 4 33.20 14.89 -39.11
N GLU A 5 31.92 14.56 -39.31
CA GLU A 5 30.86 14.60 -38.31
C GLU A 5 31.27 13.91 -37.01
N ASN A 6 31.17 14.63 -35.88
CA ASN A 6 31.20 14.02 -34.55
C ASN A 6 29.76 13.85 -34.05
N LYS A 7 29.06 12.83 -34.57
CA LYS A 7 27.70 12.43 -34.13
C LYS A 7 27.79 11.33 -33.07
N ASN A 8 27.94 11.71 -31.79
CA ASN A 8 27.30 11.03 -30.65
C ASN A 8 27.70 11.66 -29.30
N ALA A 9 27.30 12.90 -29.06
CA ALA A 9 27.16 13.37 -27.69
C ALA A 9 25.76 12.93 -27.22
N LYS A 10 25.68 11.89 -26.37
CA LYS A 10 24.45 11.55 -25.64
C LYS A 10 24.02 12.79 -24.85
N LYS A 11 23.10 13.59 -25.42
CA LYS A 11 22.48 14.71 -24.72
C LYS A 11 21.83 14.14 -23.47
N LYS A 12 22.26 14.63 -22.31
CA LYS A 12 21.58 14.38 -21.05
C LYS A 12 20.17 14.95 -21.20
N ILE A 13 19.18 14.08 -21.38
CA ILE A 13 17.78 14.50 -21.51
C ILE A 13 17.33 14.92 -20.12
N GLU A 14 17.39 16.22 -19.87
CA GLU A 14 16.94 16.82 -18.61
C GLU A 14 15.42 16.75 -18.48
N ASN A 15 14.71 16.63 -19.61
CA ASN A 15 13.26 16.58 -19.64
C ASN A 15 12.72 15.74 -20.81
N PHE A 16 11.78 14.85 -20.51
CA PHE A 16 11.10 14.02 -21.50
C PHE A 16 9.85 14.73 -22.05
N ASP A 17 9.68 14.70 -23.37
CA ASP A 17 8.48 15.11 -24.08
C ASP A 17 7.76 13.88 -24.64
N ILE A 18 6.51 13.70 -24.21
CA ILE A 18 5.64 12.58 -24.59
C ILE A 18 5.37 12.57 -26.10
N ALA A 19 5.43 13.72 -26.77
CA ALA A 19 5.20 13.82 -28.20
C ALA A 19 6.36 13.24 -29.03
N LYS A 20 7.54 13.01 -28.43
CA LYS A 20 8.72 12.50 -29.12
C LYS A 20 8.91 11.02 -28.83
N VAL A 21 8.96 10.24 -29.91
CA VAL A 21 9.04 8.77 -29.86
C VAL A 21 10.33 8.28 -29.19
N ASP A 22 11.49 8.84 -29.57
CA ASP A 22 12.80 8.42 -29.04
C ASP A 22 12.92 8.67 -27.53
N GLU A 23 12.47 9.85 -27.09
CA GLU A 23 12.46 10.22 -25.68
C GLU A 23 11.55 9.26 -24.89
N THR A 24 10.41 8.86 -25.46
CA THR A 24 9.50 7.98 -24.75
C THR A 24 9.99 6.53 -24.65
N LEU A 25 10.67 6.00 -25.67
CA LEU A 25 11.26 4.66 -25.57
C LEU A 25 12.40 4.61 -24.55
N GLN A 26 13.20 5.68 -24.47
CA GLN A 26 14.21 5.81 -23.42
C GLN A 26 13.57 5.88 -22.04
N LEU A 27 12.49 6.67 -21.89
CA LEU A 27 11.73 6.73 -20.64
C LEU A 27 11.19 5.35 -20.24
N ALA A 28 10.60 4.58 -21.16
CA ALA A 28 10.12 3.24 -20.87
C ALA A 28 11.23 2.32 -20.37
N THR A 29 12.43 2.41 -20.95
CA THR A 29 13.60 1.63 -20.54
C THR A 29 14.09 2.03 -19.13
N ASP A 30 14.16 3.34 -18.86
CA ASP A 30 14.56 3.87 -17.56
C ASP A 30 13.55 3.49 -16.46
N LEU A 31 12.25 3.56 -16.78
CA LEU A 31 11.17 3.12 -15.90
C LEU A 31 11.24 1.63 -15.61
N ALA A 32 11.48 0.80 -16.64
CA ALA A 32 11.61 -0.65 -16.50
C ALA A 32 12.67 -1.01 -15.45
N LYS A 33 13.84 -0.37 -15.56
CA LYS A 33 14.96 -0.56 -14.64
C LYS A 33 14.61 -0.09 -13.23
N PHE A 34 14.12 1.14 -13.07
CA PHE A 34 13.86 1.72 -11.75
C PHE A 34 12.75 0.97 -10.98
N ILE A 35 11.64 0.64 -11.66
CA ILE A 35 10.53 -0.09 -11.05
C ILE A 35 11.00 -1.47 -10.58
N LYS A 36 11.86 -2.14 -11.34
CA LYS A 36 12.41 -3.45 -10.99
C LYS A 36 13.38 -3.39 -9.82
N GLU A 37 14.34 -2.46 -9.86
CA GLU A 37 15.36 -2.29 -8.83
C GLU A 37 14.74 -1.93 -7.47
N ASN A 38 13.68 -1.12 -7.47
CA ASN A 38 13.01 -0.64 -6.26
C ASN A 38 11.75 -1.45 -5.89
N LYS A 39 11.43 -2.52 -6.64
CA LYS A 39 10.26 -3.39 -6.40
C LYS A 39 8.93 -2.61 -6.33
N LEU A 40 8.75 -1.64 -7.23
CA LEU A 40 7.54 -0.80 -7.31
C LEU A 40 6.39 -1.48 -8.08
N PHE A 41 6.26 -2.79 -7.89
CA PHE A 41 5.26 -3.61 -8.57
C PHE A 41 4.85 -4.79 -7.70
N HIS A 42 3.66 -5.31 -7.97
CA HIS A 42 3.14 -6.53 -7.37
C HIS A 42 3.04 -7.61 -8.44
N ASN A 43 3.46 -8.84 -8.11
CA ASN A 43 3.20 -9.99 -8.95
C ASN A 43 1.83 -10.58 -8.59
N ILE A 44 0.91 -10.59 -9.55
CA ILE A 44 -0.44 -11.12 -9.38
C ILE A 44 -0.66 -12.10 -10.54
N GLN A 45 -0.84 -13.38 -10.21
CA GLN A 45 -1.01 -14.45 -11.21
C GLN A 45 0.11 -14.52 -12.26
N GLY A 46 1.37 -14.32 -11.83
CA GLY A 46 2.53 -14.38 -12.73
C GLY A 46 2.72 -13.14 -13.60
N LYS A 47 1.88 -12.11 -13.43
CA LYS A 47 1.98 -10.83 -14.14
C LYS A 47 2.40 -9.72 -13.20
N GLU A 48 3.19 -8.78 -13.69
CA GLU A 48 3.75 -7.67 -12.91
C GLU A 48 2.91 -6.40 -13.10
N TYR A 49 2.25 -5.96 -12.03
CA TYR A 49 1.39 -4.77 -11.99
C TYR A 49 2.08 -3.67 -11.20
N VAL A 50 2.27 -2.50 -11.80
CA VAL A 50 2.95 -1.37 -11.15
C VAL A 50 2.08 -0.80 -10.03
N ASN A 51 2.67 -0.56 -8.87
CA ASN A 51 2.00 0.08 -7.73
C ASN A 51 1.89 1.60 -7.93
N VAL A 52 1.08 2.27 -7.12
CA VAL A 52 0.82 3.71 -7.23
C VAL A 52 2.08 4.57 -7.15
N GLU A 53 3.10 4.10 -6.43
CA GLU A 53 4.39 4.80 -6.32
C GLU A 53 5.19 4.72 -7.63
N GLY A 54 5.18 3.57 -8.32
CA GLY A 54 5.76 3.42 -9.65
C GLY A 54 5.06 4.31 -10.69
N TRP A 55 3.73 4.44 -10.61
CA TRP A 55 2.98 5.37 -11.46
C TRP A 55 3.34 6.83 -11.17
N GLN A 56 3.45 7.22 -9.90
CA GLN A 56 3.88 8.56 -9.49
C GLN A 56 5.31 8.86 -9.94
N TYR A 57 6.21 7.89 -9.86
CA TYR A 57 7.57 8.02 -10.37
C TYR A 57 7.57 8.31 -11.88
N ALA A 58 6.79 7.56 -12.66
CA ALA A 58 6.64 7.78 -14.10
C ALA A 58 6.10 9.18 -14.41
N GLY A 59 5.07 9.62 -13.69
CA GLY A 59 4.53 10.97 -13.78
C GLY A 59 5.55 12.05 -13.45
N SER A 60 6.30 11.88 -12.35
CA SER A 60 7.28 12.85 -11.88
C SER A 60 8.38 13.12 -12.92
N ARG A 61 8.76 12.10 -13.71
CA ARG A 61 9.77 12.22 -14.76
C ARG A 61 9.32 13.07 -15.94
N LEU A 62 8.01 13.24 -16.10
CA LEU A 62 7.35 14.08 -17.08
C LEU A 62 6.88 15.42 -16.49
N GLY A 63 7.18 15.71 -15.21
CA GLY A 63 6.69 16.89 -14.51
C GLY A 63 5.19 16.85 -14.22
N ILE A 64 4.61 15.66 -14.10
CA ILE A 64 3.18 15.43 -13.90
C ILE A 64 2.94 14.94 -12.48
N VAL A 65 2.15 15.69 -11.72
CA VAL A 65 1.81 15.36 -10.33
C VAL A 65 0.31 15.13 -10.15
N PRO A 66 -0.10 14.24 -9.24
CA PRO A 66 -1.51 14.05 -8.95
C PRO A 66 -1.98 15.10 -7.94
N VAL A 67 -3.19 15.62 -8.15
CA VAL A 67 -3.88 16.53 -7.24
C VAL A 67 -5.23 15.92 -6.91
N VAL A 68 -5.46 15.67 -5.63
CA VAL A 68 -6.72 15.08 -5.15
C VAL A 68 -7.74 16.21 -5.12
N GLU A 69 -8.73 16.12 -6.00
CA GLU A 69 -9.75 17.15 -6.17
C GLU A 69 -10.89 16.94 -5.18
N GLU A 70 -11.33 15.69 -5.04
CA GLU A 70 -12.43 15.34 -4.16
C GLU A 70 -12.13 14.03 -3.42
N LEU A 71 -12.57 13.97 -2.16
CA LEU A 71 -12.64 12.76 -1.35
C LEU A 71 -13.92 12.82 -0.53
N ILE A 72 -14.95 12.10 -0.97
CA ILE A 72 -16.31 12.22 -0.46
C ILE A 72 -16.75 10.89 0.12
N SER A 73 -17.26 10.91 1.35
CA SER A 73 -17.98 9.77 1.92
C SER A 73 -19.34 9.64 1.23
N ILE A 74 -19.55 8.52 0.55
CA ILE A 74 -20.78 8.16 -0.16
C ILE A 74 -21.40 6.88 0.43
N GLY A 75 -20.94 6.49 1.61
CA GLY A 75 -21.46 5.34 2.37
C GLY A 75 -22.80 5.63 3.01
N GLY A 76 -23.51 4.57 3.38
CA GLY A 76 -24.78 4.64 4.08
C GLY A 76 -24.92 3.52 5.09
N GLY A 77 -25.55 3.80 6.23
CA GLY A 77 -25.74 2.83 7.30
C GLY A 77 -24.41 2.33 7.88
N ASP A 78 -24.14 1.03 7.68
CA ASP A 78 -22.93 0.33 8.15
C ASP A 78 -21.79 0.30 7.12
N GLU A 79 -22.02 0.81 5.91
CA GLU A 79 -21.04 0.82 4.83
C GLU A 79 -20.17 2.08 4.90
N VAL A 80 -18.88 1.88 5.08
CA VAL A 80 -17.88 2.92 4.86
C VAL A 80 -17.50 2.87 3.38
N LYS A 81 -17.81 3.93 2.64
CA LYS A 81 -17.52 4.01 1.21
C LYS A 81 -17.09 5.41 0.82
N TYR A 82 -15.98 5.49 0.09
CA TYR A 82 -15.41 6.75 -0.35
C TYR A 82 -15.27 6.79 -1.87
N LEU A 83 -15.64 7.91 -2.46
CA LEU A 83 -15.31 8.30 -3.82
C LEU A 83 -14.13 9.27 -3.76
N SER A 84 -13.08 9.01 -4.53
CA SER A 84 -12.02 9.99 -4.77
C SER A 84 -11.93 10.37 -6.24
N LYS A 85 -11.75 11.66 -6.52
CA LYS A 85 -11.41 12.19 -7.83
C LYS A 85 -10.04 12.84 -7.77
N VAL A 86 -9.21 12.53 -8.76
CA VAL A 86 -7.83 13.01 -8.88
C VAL A 86 -7.65 13.60 -10.26
N LYS A 87 -6.97 14.74 -10.33
CA LYS A 87 -6.50 15.38 -11.55
C LYS A 87 -4.99 15.25 -11.65
N LEU A 88 -4.46 15.25 -12.86
CA LEU A 88 -3.02 15.30 -13.13
C LEU A 88 -2.66 16.70 -13.60
N LEU A 89 -1.80 17.37 -12.84
CA LEU A 89 -1.29 18.69 -13.13
C LEU A 89 0.07 18.59 -13.81
N ASN A 90 0.24 19.27 -14.94
CA ASN A 90 1.54 19.49 -15.54
C ASN A 90 2.20 20.71 -14.89
N LEU A 91 3.29 20.50 -14.15
CA LEU A 91 3.99 21.56 -13.40
C LEU A 91 4.60 22.65 -14.29
N ARG A 92 4.80 22.38 -15.60
CA ARG A 92 5.35 23.37 -16.54
C ARG A 92 4.28 24.30 -17.07
N THR A 93 3.15 23.73 -17.46
CA THR A 93 2.08 24.48 -18.15
C THR A 93 0.95 24.90 -17.23
N ASP A 94 0.95 24.40 -15.99
CA ASP A 94 -0.13 24.54 -15.01
C ASP A 94 -1.49 24.04 -15.54
N GLN A 95 -1.45 23.14 -16.53
CA GLN A 95 -2.63 22.57 -17.16
C GLN A 95 -2.98 21.23 -16.53
N ILE A 96 -4.29 20.98 -16.41
CA ILE A 96 -4.81 19.65 -16.09
C ILE A 96 -4.79 18.81 -17.36
N ILE A 97 -4.00 17.75 -17.37
CA ILE A 97 -3.75 16.90 -18.54
C ILE A 97 -4.38 15.51 -18.42
N GLY A 98 -4.98 15.20 -17.28
CA GLY A 98 -5.62 13.92 -17.03
C GLY A 98 -6.45 13.94 -15.77
N SER A 99 -7.31 12.94 -15.64
CA SER A 99 -8.11 12.72 -14.44
C SER A 99 -8.41 11.24 -14.25
N GLY A 100 -8.73 10.89 -13.01
CA GLY A 100 -9.11 9.56 -12.60
C GLY A 100 -10.05 9.64 -11.41
N PHE A 101 -10.92 8.66 -11.30
CA PHE A 101 -11.78 8.51 -10.12
C PHE A 101 -11.77 7.05 -9.70
N ALA A 102 -11.95 6.82 -8.41
CA ALA A 102 -12.09 5.50 -7.85
C ALA A 102 -13.00 5.52 -6.64
N ILE A 103 -13.58 4.36 -6.37
CA ILE A 103 -14.39 4.10 -5.19
C ILE A 103 -13.69 3.01 -4.39
N CYS A 104 -13.72 3.14 -3.06
CA CYS A 104 -13.36 2.06 -2.15
C CYS A 104 -14.46 1.89 -1.10
N SER A 105 -14.76 0.64 -0.73
CA SER A 105 -15.72 0.30 0.33
C SER A 105 -15.15 -0.73 1.31
N ASN A 106 -15.56 -0.66 2.59
CA ASN A 106 -15.28 -1.72 3.57
C ASN A 106 -16.00 -3.04 3.23
N LYS A 107 -17.01 -3.01 2.36
CA LYS A 107 -17.71 -4.21 1.88
C LYS A 107 -16.97 -4.95 0.76
N GLU A 108 -15.85 -4.43 0.29
CA GLU A 108 -14.97 -5.17 -0.61
C GLU A 108 -14.33 -6.38 0.09
N GLN A 109 -14.00 -7.41 -0.67
CA GLN A 109 -13.36 -8.61 -0.16
C GLN A 109 -12.07 -8.25 0.60
N GLY A 110 -11.93 -8.83 1.79
CA GLY A 110 -10.78 -8.60 2.68
C GLY A 110 -10.80 -7.26 3.46
N LYS A 111 -11.77 -6.36 3.22
CA LYS A 111 -11.78 -5.00 3.80
C LYS A 111 -12.83 -4.77 4.89
N LYS A 112 -13.53 -5.82 5.33
CA LYS A 112 -14.64 -5.73 6.33
C LYS A 112 -14.24 -5.04 7.64
N PHE A 113 -12.99 -5.24 8.08
CA PHE A 113 -12.48 -4.69 9.34
C PHE A 113 -11.61 -3.44 9.15
N PHE A 114 -11.57 -2.89 7.94
CA PHE A 114 -10.76 -1.71 7.66
C PHE A 114 -11.41 -0.48 8.30
N GLN A 115 -10.57 0.32 8.93
CA GLN A 115 -10.98 1.60 9.50
C GLN A 115 -11.31 2.60 8.39
N GLU A 116 -12.12 3.59 8.71
CA GLU A 116 -12.62 4.57 7.75
C GLU A 116 -11.51 5.30 6.99
N TYR A 117 -10.48 5.75 7.70
CA TYR A 117 -9.32 6.41 7.09
C TYR A 117 -8.58 5.50 6.10
N ALA A 118 -8.56 4.18 6.33
CA ALA A 118 -7.89 3.24 5.45
C ALA A 118 -8.68 3.06 4.15
N VAL A 119 -10.02 2.98 4.23
CA VAL A 119 -10.90 2.94 3.06
C VAL A 119 -10.78 4.22 2.24
N ALA A 120 -10.76 5.39 2.90
CA ALA A 120 -10.57 6.67 2.24
C ALA A 120 -9.21 6.78 1.53
N SER A 121 -8.13 6.35 2.19
CA SER A 121 -6.77 6.33 1.61
C SER A 121 -6.64 5.35 0.43
N MET A 122 -7.32 4.19 0.49
CA MET A 122 -7.39 3.26 -0.63
C MET A 122 -8.15 3.84 -1.83
N ALA A 123 -9.26 4.54 -1.60
CA ALA A 123 -9.99 5.23 -2.67
C ALA A 123 -9.08 6.26 -3.37
N GLN A 124 -8.30 7.02 -2.59
CA GLN A 124 -7.37 8.02 -3.10
C GLN A 124 -6.25 7.40 -3.95
N THR A 125 -5.56 6.39 -3.43
CA THR A 125 -4.45 5.72 -4.15
C THR A 125 -4.92 5.04 -5.43
N ARG A 126 -6.11 4.41 -5.43
CA ARG A 126 -6.73 3.90 -6.66
C ARG A 126 -7.04 4.99 -7.67
N ALA A 127 -7.57 6.13 -7.22
CA ALA A 127 -7.87 7.25 -8.13
C ALA A 127 -6.59 7.84 -8.74
N ILE A 128 -5.51 7.92 -7.97
CA ILE A 128 -4.17 8.33 -8.46
C ILE A 128 -3.68 7.36 -9.53
N GLY A 129 -3.70 6.05 -9.24
CA GLY A 129 -3.32 5.02 -10.21
C GLY A 129 -4.16 5.11 -11.50
N LYS A 130 -5.48 5.32 -11.36
CA LYS A 130 -6.40 5.49 -12.49
C LYS A 130 -6.05 6.70 -13.35
N ALA A 131 -5.78 7.83 -12.72
CA ALA A 131 -5.46 9.08 -13.39
C ALA A 131 -4.19 8.90 -14.24
N TYR A 132 -3.12 8.33 -13.66
CA TYR A 132 -1.89 8.05 -14.39
C TYR A 132 -2.04 7.01 -15.47
N ARG A 133 -2.79 5.92 -15.23
CA ARG A 133 -3.10 4.91 -16.24
C ARG A 133 -3.69 5.53 -17.50
N ASN A 134 -4.65 6.44 -17.35
CA ASN A 134 -5.34 7.05 -18.50
C ASN A 134 -4.37 7.81 -19.43
N LEU A 135 -3.22 8.26 -18.91
CA LEU A 135 -2.23 9.03 -19.67
C LEU A 135 -0.98 8.20 -20.06
N LEU A 136 -0.48 7.36 -19.15
CA LEU A 136 0.85 6.73 -19.23
C LEU A 136 0.81 5.21 -19.43
N ALA A 137 -0.38 4.60 -19.54
CA ALA A 137 -0.53 3.13 -19.67
C ALA A 137 0.33 2.50 -20.76
N TRP A 138 0.46 3.18 -21.90
CA TRP A 138 1.24 2.68 -23.03
C TRP A 138 2.76 2.70 -22.75
N ILE A 139 3.24 3.66 -21.95
CA ILE A 139 4.65 3.73 -21.51
C ILE A 139 4.94 2.59 -20.53
N ILE A 140 4.04 2.36 -19.57
CA ILE A 140 4.17 1.24 -18.62
C ILE A 140 4.17 -0.11 -19.34
N ARG A 141 3.32 -0.26 -20.36
CA ARG A 141 3.34 -1.45 -21.22
C ARG A 141 4.65 -1.59 -22.01
N ALA A 142 5.17 -0.49 -22.55
CA ALA A 142 6.47 -0.49 -23.23
C ALA A 142 7.62 -0.85 -22.26
N ALA A 143 7.49 -0.52 -20.98
CA ALA A 143 8.42 -0.90 -19.91
C ALA A 143 8.31 -2.39 -19.49
N GLY A 144 7.36 -3.15 -20.04
CA GLY A 144 7.19 -4.58 -19.81
C GLY A 144 6.22 -4.96 -18.69
N TYR A 145 5.50 -3.99 -18.12
CA TYR A 145 4.51 -4.24 -17.05
C TYR A 145 3.07 -4.20 -17.58
N GLU A 146 2.14 -4.73 -16.79
CA GLU A 146 0.72 -4.58 -17.07
C GLU A 146 0.29 -3.11 -16.87
N PRO A 147 -0.51 -2.53 -17.77
CA PRO A 147 -0.90 -1.12 -17.71
C PRO A 147 -2.00 -0.85 -16.67
N THR A 148 -2.49 -1.88 -15.99
CA THR A 148 -3.48 -1.74 -14.92
C THR A 148 -2.71 -1.52 -13.62
N PRO A 149 -3.02 -0.48 -12.83
CA PRO A 149 -2.43 -0.31 -11.51
C PRO A 149 -2.72 -1.50 -10.60
N ALA A 150 -1.76 -1.84 -9.74
CA ALA A 150 -1.92 -2.94 -8.78
C ALA A 150 -3.12 -2.72 -7.85
N GLU A 151 -3.43 -1.47 -7.49
CA GLU A 151 -4.53 -1.11 -6.59
C GLU A 151 -5.91 -1.41 -7.17
N GLU A 152 -6.04 -1.58 -8.50
CA GLU A 152 -7.27 -2.05 -9.15
C GLU A 152 -7.42 -3.58 -9.10
N MET A 153 -6.32 -4.30 -8.85
CA MET A 153 -6.28 -5.77 -8.79
C MET A 153 -6.59 -6.32 -7.40
N ASP A 154 -6.35 -5.52 -6.35
CA ASP A 154 -6.72 -5.83 -4.95
C ASP A 154 -8.23 -6.10 -4.74
N SER A 155 -9.06 -5.75 -5.72
CA SER A 155 -10.51 -6.00 -5.72
C SER A 155 -10.88 -7.35 -6.35
N MET A 156 -9.97 -7.98 -7.10
CA MET A 156 -10.16 -9.32 -7.65
C MET A 156 -9.71 -10.32 -6.59
N GLY A 157 -10.65 -10.79 -5.78
CA GLY A 157 -10.40 -11.74 -4.70
C GLY A 157 -9.65 -12.98 -5.15
N PHE A 158 -8.35 -13.00 -4.93
CA PHE A 158 -7.54 -14.20 -5.06
C PHE A 158 -7.16 -14.69 -3.67
N ASP A 159 -7.63 -15.90 -3.36
CA ASP A 159 -7.21 -16.67 -2.20
C ASP A 159 -5.74 -17.07 -2.39
N SER A 160 -4.82 -16.18 -1.99
CA SER A 160 -3.39 -16.51 -1.89
C SER A 160 -3.15 -17.41 -0.69
N LYS A 161 -3.54 -18.69 -0.81
CA LYS A 161 -2.93 -19.77 -0.03
C LYS A 161 -2.28 -20.74 -1.01
N ASN A 162 -0.96 -20.89 -0.84
CA ASN A 162 -0.02 -21.72 -1.60
C ASN A 162 0.42 -21.13 -2.94
N ASP A 163 1.62 -20.56 -2.96
CA ASP A 163 2.67 -21.00 -3.89
C ASP A 163 4.00 -20.32 -3.53
N LEU A 164 4.64 -20.87 -2.50
CA LEU A 164 6.08 -20.88 -2.40
C LEU A 164 6.52 -22.27 -2.82
N GLN A 165 7.35 -22.30 -3.87
CA GLN A 165 8.15 -23.42 -4.40
C GLN A 165 7.59 -24.12 -5.66
N THR A 166 8.52 -24.32 -6.60
CA THR A 166 8.40 -24.91 -7.94
C THR A 166 7.86 -23.91 -8.98
N SER A 167 8.51 -23.64 -10.11
CA SER A 167 9.47 -24.42 -10.88
C SER A 167 10.17 -23.53 -11.92
N THR A 168 11.50 -23.57 -11.91
CA THR A 168 12.31 -23.44 -13.13
C THR A 168 12.01 -24.64 -14.04
N LYS A 169 11.75 -24.34 -15.31
CA LYS A 169 11.90 -25.16 -16.54
C LYS A 169 10.63 -25.31 -17.38
N ASN A 170 10.83 -24.86 -18.62
CA ASN A 170 10.36 -25.41 -19.89
C ASN A 170 9.29 -24.66 -20.67
N ILE A 171 9.72 -24.46 -21.91
CA ILE A 171 9.16 -23.73 -23.03
C ILE A 171 8.36 -24.71 -23.91
N ALA A 172 7.31 -24.18 -24.52
CA ALA A 172 6.70 -24.53 -25.82
C ALA A 172 5.54 -25.56 -25.92
N LYS A 173 4.56 -25.09 -26.72
CA LYS A 173 3.50 -25.76 -27.51
C LYS A 173 2.26 -26.26 -26.74
N THR A 174 1.02 -26.23 -27.23
CA THR A 174 0.24 -25.60 -28.31
C THR A 174 -1.23 -26.02 -28.00
N ALA A 175 -2.23 -25.25 -28.47
CA ALA A 175 -3.69 -25.45 -28.47
C ALA A 175 -4.26 -26.88 -28.26
N THR A 176 -5.42 -27.02 -27.57
CA THR A 176 -6.78 -27.31 -28.10
C THR A 176 -7.80 -27.50 -26.93
N LEU A 177 -9.06 -27.04 -27.07
CA LEU A 177 -10.26 -27.43 -26.29
C LEU A 177 -10.97 -28.65 -26.97
N PRO A 178 -12.08 -29.28 -26.49
CA PRO A 178 -12.83 -29.17 -25.21
C PRO A 178 -13.25 -30.55 -24.58
N GLN A 179 -13.95 -30.51 -23.43
CA GLN A 179 -15.20 -31.24 -23.06
C GLN A 179 -15.25 -31.88 -21.65
N ASN A 180 -16.03 -31.22 -20.79
CA ASN A 180 -17.21 -31.72 -20.06
C ASN A 180 -17.23 -33.15 -19.49
N THR A 181 -17.28 -33.27 -18.14
CA THR A 181 -18.19 -34.21 -17.45
C THR A 181 -18.46 -33.76 -16.02
N LEU A 182 -19.75 -33.71 -15.70
CA LEU A 182 -20.36 -33.51 -14.38
C LEU A 182 -20.28 -34.79 -13.54
N GLN A 183 -20.01 -34.66 -12.24
CA GLN A 183 -20.48 -35.50 -11.13
C GLN A 183 -19.99 -34.83 -9.83
N THR A 184 -20.80 -34.05 -9.11
CA THR A 184 -21.73 -34.46 -8.04
C THR A 184 -21.20 -35.55 -7.12
N GLU A 185 -20.70 -35.17 -5.93
CA GLU A 185 -21.08 -35.82 -4.67
C GLU A 185 -20.79 -34.90 -3.46
N LYS A 186 -21.73 -34.93 -2.51
CA LYS A 186 -21.82 -34.12 -1.29
C LYS A 186 -21.32 -34.94 -0.07
N PRO A 187 -21.07 -34.28 1.06
CA PRO A 187 -20.05 -34.67 2.03
C PRO A 187 -20.55 -35.67 3.08
N ASN A 188 -19.66 -36.53 3.57
CA ASN A 188 -19.88 -37.26 4.80
C ASN A 188 -19.02 -36.66 5.94
N VAL A 189 -19.72 -36.18 6.96
CA VAL A 189 -19.17 -35.63 8.20
C VAL A 189 -19.01 -36.81 9.17
N GLN A 190 -17.81 -36.97 9.74
CA GLN A 190 -17.67 -37.78 10.95
C GLN A 190 -16.71 -37.10 11.93
N LEU A 191 -17.32 -36.52 12.97
CA LEU A 191 -16.72 -35.98 14.19
C LEU A 191 -16.38 -37.13 15.15
N SER A 192 -15.24 -37.04 15.84
CA SER A 192 -14.94 -37.61 17.18
C SER A 192 -13.45 -37.36 17.54
N PRO A 193 -13.05 -37.35 18.83
CA PRO A 193 -12.58 -36.12 19.48
C PRO A 193 -11.14 -36.17 20.02
N ALA A 194 -10.67 -34.99 20.41
CA ALA A 194 -9.63 -34.65 21.40
C ALA A 194 -8.67 -35.76 21.89
N GLN A 195 -7.36 -35.52 21.69
CA GLN A 195 -6.35 -35.89 22.68
C GLN A 195 -5.31 -34.78 22.84
N VAL A 196 -5.10 -34.43 24.11
CA VAL A 196 -4.14 -33.47 24.65
C VAL A 196 -2.87 -34.24 25.00
N SER A 197 -1.70 -33.71 24.65
CA SER A 197 -0.43 -34.15 25.24
C SER A 197 0.54 -32.97 25.30
N GLU A 198 0.80 -32.51 26.53
CA GLU A 198 1.89 -31.60 26.90
C GLU A 198 3.18 -32.40 27.16
N THR A 199 4.34 -31.80 26.86
CA THR A 199 5.55 -31.60 27.70
C THR A 199 6.79 -31.49 26.80
N VAL A 200 7.38 -30.30 26.55
CA VAL A 200 8.29 -29.41 27.32
C VAL A 200 9.75 -29.52 26.82
N ALA A 201 10.28 -28.42 26.27
CA ALA A 201 11.69 -27.99 26.35
C ALA A 201 11.79 -26.45 26.12
N GLU A 202 12.22 -25.72 27.15
CA GLU A 202 12.42 -24.26 27.28
C GLU A 202 13.82 -23.79 26.76
N PRO A 203 14.14 -22.47 26.67
CA PRO A 203 13.31 -21.29 26.93
C PRO A 203 13.32 -20.24 25.80
N ALA A 204 12.16 -19.61 25.55
CA ALA A 204 12.03 -18.43 24.69
C ALA A 204 11.23 -17.36 25.43
N ILE A 205 11.77 -16.15 25.39
CA ILE A 205 11.43 -14.96 26.18
C ILE A 205 9.93 -14.60 26.09
N GLU A 206 9.30 -14.42 27.25
CA GLU A 206 7.87 -14.24 27.46
C GLU A 206 7.35 -12.84 27.04
N ASN A 207 6.23 -12.87 26.31
CA ASN A 207 5.15 -11.87 26.20
C ASN A 207 5.50 -10.37 26.14
N PRO A 208 5.61 -9.78 24.93
CA PRO A 208 5.63 -8.32 24.78
C PRO A 208 4.29 -7.70 25.27
N ALA A 209 4.36 -6.56 25.96
CA ALA A 209 3.21 -5.88 26.57
C ALA A 209 1.95 -5.84 25.69
N ASN A 210 0.82 -6.25 26.30
CA ASN A 210 -0.49 -6.37 25.69
C ASN A 210 -0.91 -5.06 25.00
N ALA A 211 -1.40 -5.15 23.75
CA ALA A 211 -1.75 -3.99 22.92
C ALA A 211 -2.70 -2.99 23.62
N LYS A 212 -3.53 -3.48 24.56
CA LYS A 212 -4.43 -2.68 25.40
C LYS A 212 -3.71 -1.73 26.36
N GLN A 213 -2.57 -2.12 26.91
CA GLN A 213 -1.81 -1.28 27.84
C GLN A 213 -1.06 -0.18 27.08
N LYS A 214 -0.55 -0.51 25.88
CA LYS A 214 0.11 0.47 25.00
C LYS A 214 -0.86 1.56 24.54
N SER A 215 -2.09 1.20 24.15
CA SER A 215 -3.11 2.18 23.79
C SER A 215 -3.53 3.04 24.98
N GLN A 216 -3.62 2.46 26.19
CA GLN A 216 -3.96 3.20 27.39
C GLN A 216 -2.88 4.20 27.81
N ILE A 217 -1.60 3.85 27.68
CA ILE A 217 -0.47 4.78 27.93
C ILE A 217 -0.51 5.94 26.94
N LEU A 218 -0.74 5.67 25.66
CA LEU A 218 -0.80 6.70 24.62
C LEU A 218 -1.96 7.68 24.86
N LEU A 219 -3.12 7.17 25.28
CA LEU A 219 -4.28 8.01 25.63
C LEU A 219 -4.00 8.91 26.84
N LEU A 220 -3.32 8.39 27.87
CA LEU A 220 -2.95 9.18 29.04
C LEU A 220 -1.92 10.26 28.72
N LEU A 221 -0.99 9.97 27.80
CA LEU A 221 0.03 10.93 27.34
C LEU A 221 -0.53 12.06 26.46
N ASN A 222 -1.72 11.89 25.89
CA ASN A 222 -2.37 12.93 25.08
C ASN A 222 -2.96 14.09 25.91
N ASN A 223 -2.83 14.05 27.24
CA ASN A 223 -3.26 15.15 28.11
C ASN A 223 -2.32 16.37 28.01
N THR A 224 -2.88 17.58 28.15
CA THR A 224 -2.18 18.89 28.06
C THR A 224 -1.23 19.21 29.23
N VAL A 225 -0.99 18.21 30.09
CA VAL A 225 -0.22 18.28 31.31
C VAL A 225 1.22 17.78 31.10
N PHE A 226 1.46 17.03 30.03
CA PHE A 226 2.79 16.50 29.68
C PHE A 226 3.44 17.34 28.59
N THR A 227 4.75 17.54 28.70
CA THR A 227 5.55 18.21 27.67
C THR A 227 5.88 17.25 26.53
N GLU A 228 6.19 17.78 25.35
CA GLU A 228 6.50 16.98 24.16
C GLU A 228 7.72 16.06 24.38
N ASP A 229 8.72 16.50 25.15
CA ASP A 229 9.89 15.70 25.52
C ASP A 229 9.54 14.51 26.44
N GLU A 230 8.61 14.69 27.39
CA GLU A 230 8.12 13.62 28.26
C GLU A 230 7.35 12.57 27.45
N LYS A 231 6.52 13.02 26.50
CA LYS A 231 5.77 12.15 25.57
C LYS A 231 6.71 11.32 24.70
N HIS A 232 7.72 11.96 24.09
CA HIS A 232 8.63 11.28 23.16
C HIS A 232 9.47 10.19 23.86
N LYS A 233 9.98 10.48 25.07
CA LYS A 233 10.73 9.50 25.87
C LYS A 233 9.88 8.28 26.24
N MET A 234 8.61 8.49 26.62
CA MET A 234 7.72 7.38 26.97
C MET A 234 7.28 6.56 25.76
N ILE A 235 7.07 7.18 24.59
CA ILE A 235 6.74 6.47 23.35
C ILE A 235 7.88 5.53 22.93
N ILE A 236 9.15 5.94 23.10
CA ILE A 236 10.30 5.06 22.82
C ILE A 236 10.33 3.86 23.77
N GLN A 237 9.97 4.08 25.04
CA GLN A 237 10.03 3.05 26.07
C GLN A 237 8.84 2.09 26.02
N ILE A 238 7.69 2.49 25.45
CA ILE A 238 6.45 1.69 25.38
C ILE A 238 6.63 0.33 24.69
N ASN A 239 7.58 0.25 23.75
CA ASN A 239 7.87 -0.96 22.98
C ASN A 239 8.85 -1.91 23.66
N LYS A 240 9.48 -1.47 24.75
CA LYS A 240 10.46 -2.24 25.54
C LYS A 240 9.96 -2.62 26.94
N MET A 241 8.68 -2.38 27.24
CA MET A 241 8.09 -2.64 28.55
C MET A 241 7.33 -3.97 28.56
N ASP A 242 7.47 -4.68 29.67
CA ASP A 242 6.70 -5.89 30.00
C ASP A 242 5.37 -5.51 30.67
N GLU A 243 4.41 -6.44 30.75
CA GLU A 243 3.04 -6.20 31.23
C GLU A 243 2.99 -5.54 32.62
N GLU A 244 3.77 -6.05 33.58
CA GLU A 244 3.81 -5.52 34.95
C GLU A 244 4.43 -4.11 35.04
N LYS A 245 5.38 -3.80 34.15
CA LYS A 245 6.01 -2.47 34.06
C LYS A 245 5.07 -1.47 33.41
N ALA A 246 4.28 -1.89 32.44
CA ALA A 246 3.27 -1.05 31.79
C ALA A 246 2.17 -0.64 32.77
N GLU A 247 1.70 -1.54 33.65
CA GLU A 247 0.71 -1.20 34.68
C GLU A 247 1.22 -0.18 35.70
N LYS A 248 2.46 -0.36 36.18
CA LYS A 248 3.11 0.60 37.08
C LYS A 248 3.28 1.98 36.41
N ALA A 249 3.58 2.00 35.11
CA ALA A 249 3.67 3.24 34.34
C ALA A 249 2.30 3.94 34.19
N ILE A 250 1.24 3.18 33.92
CA ILE A 250 -0.14 3.69 33.84
C ILE A 250 -0.57 4.29 35.19
N ALA A 251 -0.30 3.60 36.30
CA ALA A 251 -0.63 4.09 37.64
C ALA A 251 0.11 5.39 37.97
N ARG A 252 1.41 5.47 37.63
CA ARG A 252 2.22 6.68 37.81
C ARG A 252 1.73 7.84 36.95
N LEU A 253 1.36 7.58 35.70
CA LEU A 253 0.81 8.60 34.79
C LEU A 253 -0.52 9.16 35.30
N LYS A 254 -1.43 8.30 35.78
CA LYS A 254 -2.70 8.76 36.38
C LYS A 254 -2.47 9.65 37.61
N LYS A 255 -1.52 9.28 38.46
CA LYS A 255 -1.16 10.08 39.65
C LYS A 255 -0.58 11.45 39.26
N LEU A 256 0.35 11.48 38.30
CA LEU A 256 0.96 12.72 37.83
C LEU A 256 -0.02 13.66 37.12
N ILE A 257 -0.98 13.10 36.37
CA ILE A 257 -2.07 13.88 35.77
C ILE A 257 -2.89 14.53 36.88
N ALA A 258 -3.30 13.77 37.91
CA ALA A 258 -4.13 14.28 38.99
C ALA A 258 -3.43 15.37 39.83
N GLU A 259 -2.12 15.22 40.10
CA GLU A 259 -1.33 16.21 40.84
C GLU A 259 -1.17 17.51 40.04
N ARG A 260 -0.70 17.41 38.78
CA ARG A 260 -0.44 18.59 37.94
C ARG A 260 -1.72 19.24 37.38
N SER A 261 -2.84 18.51 37.27
CA SER A 261 -4.14 19.11 36.92
C SER A 261 -4.68 19.97 38.06
N ASN A 262 -4.47 19.56 39.32
CA ASN A 262 -4.88 20.34 40.49
C ASN A 262 -4.05 21.62 40.63
N GLU A 263 -2.74 21.55 40.36
CA GLU A 263 -1.85 22.73 40.36
C GLU A 263 -2.24 23.75 39.28
N LYS A 264 -2.71 23.29 38.11
CA LYS A 264 -3.22 24.16 37.02
C LYS A 264 -4.58 24.80 37.33
N MET A 265 -5.34 24.28 38.29
CA MET A 265 -6.63 24.85 38.72
C MET A 265 -6.48 25.79 39.93
N ALA A 266 -5.36 25.70 40.66
CA ALA A 266 -5.06 26.52 41.83
C ALA A 266 -4.21 27.77 41.51
N ALA A 267 -3.72 27.90 40.27
CA ALA A 267 -2.98 29.04 39.74
C ALA A 267 -3.84 29.86 38.78
#